data_AF-A0A533ZML6-F1
#
_entry.id   AF-A0A533ZML6-F1
#
_cell.length_a   1.000
_cell.length_b   1.000
_cell.length_c   1.000
_cell.angle_alpha   90.00
_cell.angle_beta   90.00
_cell.angle_gamma   90.00
#
_symmetry.space_group_name_H-M   'P 1'
#
loop_
_entity.id
_entity.type
_entity.pdbx_description
1 polymer ?
#
loop_
_entity_poly.entity_id
_entity_poly.type
_entity_poly.pdbx_seq_one_letter_code
_entity_poly.pdbx_strand_id
1 'polypeptide(L)'
;MMVLLTITAVTVLGTSPTPSANFVRGEVMVKFVPGSEAAMRVREVSQQAPLRLEALEPVVEQLEARTGLPLTVTQLTSGDWVVLKIDAEFLSRGVADRLRGYQNVAQAEVIGEERQYIGYSAPKKIAVTFVPGTLEARTVSETLTDKGGTNFSNLVSRLQQRAASPLKAEVTEQQGLVLQVDLKALTLTLQDRLQSLPFIESTQLNHVMTAF
;
A
#
# COMPACT_ATOMS: atom_id res chain seq x y z
N MET A 1 1.80 -41.15 57.24
CA MET A 1 2.11 -39.72 57.15
C MET A 1 3.25 -39.53 56.16
N MET A 2 2.96 -39.08 54.93
CA MET A 2 3.88 -38.31 54.07
C MET A 2 3.05 -37.80 52.90
N VAL A 3 2.73 -36.50 52.95
CA VAL A 3 2.01 -35.78 51.89
C VAL A 3 3.07 -35.26 50.93
N LEU A 4 3.06 -35.73 49.68
CA LEU A 4 3.89 -35.17 48.61
C LEU A 4 3.05 -34.14 47.85
N LEU A 5 3.34 -32.87 48.09
CA LEU A 5 2.80 -31.74 47.33
C LEU A 5 3.42 -31.73 45.94
N THR A 6 2.59 -31.92 44.91
CA THR A 6 2.95 -31.67 43.51
C THR A 6 2.63 -30.21 43.18
N ILE A 7 3.67 -29.39 43.03
CA ILE A 7 3.53 -28.01 42.54
C ILE A 7 3.40 -28.07 41.02
N THR A 8 2.18 -27.88 40.53
CA THR A 8 1.92 -27.70 39.10
C THR A 8 2.35 -26.29 38.71
N ALA A 9 3.50 -26.17 38.06
CA ALA A 9 3.92 -24.91 37.46
C ALA A 9 3.01 -24.61 36.26
N VAL A 10 2.03 -23.73 36.45
CA VAL A 10 1.24 -23.18 35.35
C VAL A 10 2.15 -22.20 34.61
N THR A 11 2.75 -22.67 33.51
CA THR A 11 3.42 -21.79 32.56
C THR A 11 2.36 -21.00 31.82
N VAL A 12 2.02 -19.81 32.32
CA VAL A 12 1.27 -18.82 31.53
C VAL A 12 2.23 -18.38 30.43
N LEU A 13 2.12 -19.02 29.27
CA LEU A 13 2.68 -18.53 28.01
C LEU A 13 2.02 -17.18 27.74
N GLY A 14 2.62 -16.12 28.27
CA GLY A 14 2.34 -14.76 27.84
C GLY A 14 2.63 -14.72 26.35
N THR A 15 1.59 -14.59 25.54
CA THR A 15 1.72 -14.17 24.14
C THR A 15 2.52 -12.88 24.17
N SER A 16 3.79 -12.95 23.78
CA SER A 16 4.60 -11.75 23.60
C SER A 16 3.78 -10.79 22.75
N PRO A 17 3.64 -9.51 23.14
CA PRO A 17 2.98 -8.54 22.27
C PRO A 17 3.75 -8.57 20.96
N THR A 18 3.10 -8.98 19.88
CA THR A 18 3.67 -8.91 18.54
C THR A 18 4.11 -7.46 18.36
N PRO A 19 5.42 -7.15 18.32
CA PRO A 19 5.84 -5.79 18.09
C PRO A 19 5.20 -5.40 16.76
N SER A 20 4.47 -4.29 16.74
CA SER A 20 3.94 -3.72 15.51
C SER A 20 5.14 -3.44 14.61
N ALA A 21 5.47 -4.41 13.75
CA ALA A 21 6.69 -4.38 12.99
C ALA A 21 6.64 -3.15 12.07
N ASN A 22 7.51 -2.17 12.34
CA ASN A 22 7.63 -0.98 11.51
C ASN A 22 8.28 -1.42 10.20
N PHE A 23 7.47 -1.61 9.15
CA PHE A 23 7.95 -1.81 7.79
C PHE A 23 7.93 -0.51 7.01
N VAL A 24 8.78 -0.43 5.99
CA VAL A 24 8.84 0.67 5.03
C VAL A 24 7.56 0.65 4.20
N ARG A 25 6.72 1.68 4.38
CA ARG A 25 5.44 1.78 3.67
C ARG A 25 5.71 1.94 2.18
N GLY A 26 5.02 1.14 1.39
CA GLY A 26 5.13 1.13 -0.06
C GLY A 26 6.20 0.19 -0.58
N GLU A 27 6.90 -0.56 0.28
CA GLU A 27 7.96 -1.47 -0.16
C GLU A 27 7.71 -2.92 0.26
N VAL A 28 7.93 -3.84 -0.68
CA VAL A 28 7.83 -5.29 -0.48
C VAL A 28 9.01 -5.96 -1.16
N MET A 29 9.63 -6.90 -0.47
CA MET A 29 10.66 -7.78 -1.01
C MET A 29 10.01 -9.03 -1.59
N VAL A 30 10.46 -9.45 -2.76
CA VAL A 30 9.97 -10.62 -3.48
C VAL A 30 11.13 -11.50 -3.90
N LYS A 31 10.91 -12.81 -3.81
CA LYS A 31 11.74 -13.83 -4.42
C LYS A 31 10.91 -14.67 -5.37
N PHE A 32 11.46 -14.94 -6.54
CA PHE A 32 10.77 -15.68 -7.61
C PHE A 32 11.08 -17.17 -7.53
N VAL A 33 10.13 -18.00 -7.96
CA VAL A 33 10.31 -19.46 -8.02
C VAL A 33 11.52 -19.79 -8.90
N PRO A 34 12.47 -20.62 -8.41
CA PRO A 34 13.64 -21.02 -9.21
C PRO A 34 13.24 -21.62 -10.56
N GLY A 35 13.89 -21.17 -11.64
CA GLY A 35 13.60 -21.61 -13.00
C GLY A 35 12.44 -20.89 -13.69
N SER A 36 11.71 -20.01 -13.00
CA SER A 36 10.77 -19.09 -13.66
C SER A 36 11.51 -18.07 -14.54
N GLU A 37 10.83 -17.54 -15.55
CA GLU A 37 11.37 -16.46 -16.41
C GLU A 37 11.84 -15.26 -15.59
N ALA A 38 11.04 -14.84 -14.60
CA ALA A 38 11.39 -13.77 -13.70
C ALA A 38 12.65 -14.08 -12.87
N ALA A 39 12.76 -15.29 -12.31
CA ALA A 39 13.96 -15.69 -11.55
C ALA A 39 15.22 -15.71 -12.43
N MET A 40 15.12 -16.22 -13.66
CA MET A 40 16.24 -16.22 -14.60
C MET A 40 16.67 -14.80 -14.95
N ARG A 41 15.71 -13.90 -15.18
CA ARG A 41 15.98 -12.50 -15.49
C ARG A 41 16.62 -11.76 -14.32
N VAL A 42 16.12 -11.98 -13.11
CA VAL A 42 16.73 -11.43 -11.88
C VAL A 42 18.18 -11.88 -11.72
N ARG A 43 18.44 -13.17 -11.94
CA ARG A 43 19.77 -13.74 -11.86
C ARG A 43 20.72 -13.28 -12.97
N GLU A 44 20.20 -13.00 -14.16
CA GLU A 44 20.97 -12.40 -15.25
C GLU A 44 21.40 -10.99 -14.87
N VAL A 45 20.47 -10.17 -14.37
CA VAL A 45 20.75 -8.79 -13.94
C VAL A 45 21.71 -8.76 -12.75
N SER A 46 21.60 -9.69 -11.79
CA SER A 46 22.50 -9.74 -10.62
C SER A 46 23.97 -10.00 -10.97
N GLN A 47 24.23 -10.57 -12.15
CA GLN A 47 25.59 -10.86 -12.65
C GLN A 47 26.20 -9.72 -13.45
N GLN A 48 25.44 -8.66 -13.75
CA GLN A 48 25.93 -7.52 -14.52
C GLN A 48 26.70 -6.52 -13.63
N ALA A 49 27.79 -5.99 -14.18
CA ALA A 49 28.55 -4.89 -13.57
C ALA A 49 28.74 -3.77 -14.61
N PRO A 50 28.14 -2.58 -14.43
CA PRO A 50 27.28 -2.16 -13.31
C PRO A 50 25.90 -2.83 -13.33
N LEU A 51 25.26 -2.91 -12.15
CA LEU A 51 23.89 -3.39 -12.01
C LEU A 51 22.94 -2.43 -12.73
N ARG A 52 22.08 -2.95 -13.61
CA ARG A 52 21.09 -2.19 -14.39
C ARG A 52 19.69 -2.64 -14.02
N LEU A 53 19.06 -1.97 -13.07
CA LEU A 53 17.73 -2.34 -12.57
C LEU A 53 16.65 -2.14 -13.64
N GLU A 54 16.89 -1.28 -14.64
CA GLU A 54 15.98 -1.03 -15.76
C GLU A 54 15.76 -2.30 -16.59
N ALA A 55 16.73 -3.23 -16.60
CA ALA A 55 16.57 -4.51 -17.29
C ALA A 55 15.49 -5.42 -16.68
N LEU A 56 15.00 -5.10 -15.47
CA LEU A 56 13.89 -5.78 -14.80
C LEU A 56 12.51 -5.20 -15.15
N GLU A 57 12.43 -4.15 -15.99
CA GLU A 57 11.17 -3.53 -16.43
C GLU A 57 10.13 -4.55 -16.92
N PRO A 58 10.45 -5.57 -17.75
CA PRO A 58 9.45 -6.57 -18.15
C PRO A 58 8.89 -7.40 -16.99
N VAL A 59 9.70 -7.65 -15.96
CA VAL A 59 9.26 -8.34 -14.74
C VAL A 59 8.32 -7.44 -13.95
N VAL A 60 8.63 -6.15 -13.87
CA VAL A 60 7.79 -5.14 -13.23
C VAL A 60 6.45 -5.03 -13.92
N GLU A 61 6.43 -4.85 -15.25
CA GLU A 61 5.19 -4.75 -16.04
C GLU A 61 4.27 -5.97 -15.81
N GLN A 62 4.85 -7.17 -15.76
CA GLN A 62 4.10 -8.39 -15.46
C GLN A 62 3.49 -8.35 -14.05
N LEU A 63 4.23 -7.88 -13.05
CA LEU A 63 3.74 -7.72 -11.68
C LEU A 63 2.68 -6.63 -11.57
N GLU A 64 2.86 -5.50 -12.23
CA GLU A 64 1.88 -4.41 -12.27
C GLU A 64 0.56 -4.89 -12.90
N ALA A 65 0.62 -5.60 -14.02
CA ALA A 65 -0.56 -6.15 -14.68
C ALA A 65 -1.33 -7.14 -13.79
N ARG A 66 -0.64 -7.89 -12.93
CA ARG A 66 -1.26 -8.88 -12.03
C ARG A 66 -1.74 -8.28 -10.72
N THR A 67 -1.03 -7.29 -10.20
CA THR A 67 -1.35 -6.66 -8.91
C THR A 67 -2.25 -5.44 -9.06
N GLY A 68 -2.32 -4.84 -10.26
CA GLY A 68 -3.05 -3.61 -10.53
C GLY A 68 -2.48 -2.38 -9.81
N LEU A 69 -1.19 -2.43 -9.44
CA LEU A 69 -0.49 -1.36 -8.73
C LEU A 69 0.72 -0.92 -9.52
N PRO A 70 1.05 0.38 -9.53
CA PRO A 70 2.26 0.87 -10.16
C PRO A 70 3.46 0.56 -9.27
N LEU A 71 4.47 -0.12 -9.83
CA LEU A 71 5.61 -0.69 -9.12
C LEU A 71 6.91 -0.27 -9.80
N THR A 72 7.96 -0.15 -9.02
CA THR A 72 9.32 0.10 -9.49
C THR A 72 10.28 -0.81 -8.73
N VAL A 73 11.39 -1.21 -9.36
CA VAL A 73 12.47 -1.90 -8.65
C VAL A 73 13.43 -0.86 -8.11
N THR A 74 13.65 -0.88 -6.79
CA THR A 74 14.59 0.05 -6.14
C THR A 74 15.91 -0.61 -5.82
N GLN A 75 15.92 -1.93 -5.61
CA GLN A 75 17.11 -2.66 -5.20
C GLN A 75 17.02 -4.13 -5.57
N LEU A 76 18.18 -4.72 -5.85
CA LEU A 76 18.40 -6.16 -5.88
C LEU A 76 19.35 -6.52 -4.74
N THR A 77 18.98 -7.46 -3.88
CA THR A 77 19.79 -7.86 -2.73
C THR A 77 20.42 -9.24 -2.94
N SER A 78 21.28 -9.67 -2.00
CA SER A 78 21.88 -10.99 -2.04
C SER A 78 20.81 -12.09 -1.95
N GLY A 79 20.98 -13.16 -2.73
CA GLY A 79 20.01 -14.26 -2.80
C GLY A 79 18.84 -14.02 -3.75
N ASP A 80 19.01 -13.14 -4.75
CA ASP A 80 18.06 -12.86 -5.84
C ASP A 80 16.71 -12.29 -5.35
N TRP A 81 16.72 -11.56 -4.22
CA TRP A 81 15.56 -10.81 -3.75
C TRP A 81 15.47 -9.45 -4.43
N VAL A 82 14.28 -9.14 -4.92
CA VAL A 82 13.97 -7.85 -5.53
C VAL A 82 13.17 -7.01 -4.54
N VAL A 83 13.60 -5.77 -4.30
CA VAL A 83 12.83 -4.78 -3.54
C VAL A 83 11.96 -4.01 -4.52
N LEU A 84 10.65 -4.17 -4.37
CA LEU A 84 9.63 -3.43 -5.12
C LEU A 84 9.16 -2.25 -4.29
N LYS A 85 8.98 -1.11 -4.95
CA LYS A 85 8.38 0.10 -4.38
C LYS A 85 7.15 0.51 -5.19
N ILE A 86 6.07 0.82 -4.49
CA ILE A 86 4.87 1.41 -5.08
C ILE A 86 5.22 2.83 -5.54
N ASP A 87 4.96 3.12 -6.81
CA ASP A 87 5.09 4.48 -7.32
C ASP A 87 3.94 5.34 -6.82
N ALA A 88 4.21 6.13 -5.78
CA ALA A 88 3.22 6.96 -5.12
C ALA A 88 2.66 8.07 -6.02
N GLU A 89 3.42 8.54 -7.02
CA GLU A 89 2.99 9.60 -7.93
C GLU A 89 1.99 9.06 -8.95
N PHE A 90 2.36 7.98 -9.65
CA PHE A 90 1.46 7.30 -10.57
C PHE A 90 0.23 6.74 -9.86
N LEU A 91 0.39 6.26 -8.62
CA LEU A 91 -0.72 5.79 -7.79
C LEU A 91 -1.74 6.90 -7.52
N SER A 92 -1.31 8.06 -7.02
CA SER A 92 -2.23 9.17 -6.71
C SER A 92 -2.94 9.69 -7.96
N ARG A 93 -2.24 9.80 -9.09
CA ARG A 93 -2.85 10.19 -10.38
C ARG A 93 -3.89 9.15 -10.83
N GLY A 94 -3.53 7.88 -10.85
CA GLY A 94 -4.44 6.80 -11.26
C GLY A 94 -5.65 6.64 -10.32
N VAL A 95 -5.51 6.96 -9.03
CA VAL A 95 -6.67 7.04 -8.12
C VAL A 95 -7.56 8.22 -8.47
N ALA A 96 -7.01 9.43 -8.68
CA ALA A 96 -7.79 10.60 -9.06
C ALA A 96 -8.56 10.38 -10.36
N ASP A 97 -7.93 9.78 -11.37
CA ASP A 97 -8.55 9.47 -12.67
C ASP A 97 -9.73 8.50 -12.53
N ARG A 98 -9.58 7.44 -11.72
CA ARG A 98 -10.67 6.50 -11.44
C ARG A 98 -11.84 7.16 -10.70
N LEU A 99 -11.55 8.09 -9.80
CA LEU A 99 -12.55 8.86 -9.07
C LEU A 99 -13.30 9.86 -9.97
N ARG A 100 -12.65 10.48 -10.97
CA ARG A 100 -13.34 11.34 -11.94
C ARG A 100 -14.43 10.59 -12.70
N GLY A 101 -14.25 9.29 -12.93
CA GLY A 101 -15.28 8.44 -13.54
C GLY A 101 -16.38 7.96 -12.59
N TYR A 102 -16.40 8.40 -11.32
CA TYR A 102 -17.46 8.06 -10.37
C TYR A 102 -18.69 8.94 -10.57
N GLN A 103 -19.88 8.36 -10.43
CA GLN A 103 -21.14 9.10 -10.55
C GLN A 103 -21.17 10.23 -9.52
N ASN A 104 -21.57 11.43 -9.94
CA ASN A 104 -21.67 12.64 -9.12
C ASN A 104 -20.35 13.27 -8.67
N VAL A 105 -19.18 12.76 -9.07
CA VAL A 105 -17.92 13.53 -8.91
C VAL A 105 -17.88 14.61 -9.98
N ALA A 106 -17.85 15.87 -9.57
CA ALA A 106 -17.65 17.00 -10.46
C ALA A 106 -16.16 17.17 -10.78
N GLN A 107 -15.30 16.98 -9.78
CA GLN A 107 -13.86 17.19 -9.90
C GLN A 107 -13.10 16.28 -8.93
N ALA A 108 -11.96 15.74 -9.38
CA ALA A 108 -11.00 15.06 -8.52
C ALA A 108 -9.58 15.46 -8.94
N GLU A 109 -8.84 16.08 -8.03
CA GLU A 109 -7.54 16.68 -8.31
C GLU A 109 -6.49 16.27 -7.30
N VAL A 110 -5.31 15.90 -7.81
CA VAL A 110 -4.16 15.65 -6.96
C VAL A 110 -3.64 17.00 -6.46
N ILE A 111 -3.64 17.18 -5.14
CA ILE A 111 -3.20 18.40 -4.46
C ILE A 111 -1.90 18.14 -3.68
N GLY A 112 -1.06 19.16 -3.61
CA GLY A 112 0.25 19.11 -2.95
C GLY A 112 1.42 19.39 -3.91
N GLU A 113 2.50 19.93 -3.37
CA GLU A 113 3.66 20.35 -4.16
C GLU A 113 4.38 19.17 -4.83
N GLU A 114 4.86 19.39 -6.05
CA GLU A 114 5.86 18.54 -6.70
C GLU A 114 7.22 18.75 -6.03
N ARG A 115 7.43 18.07 -4.91
CA ARG A 115 8.75 17.99 -4.29
C ARG A 115 9.42 16.71 -4.77
N GLN A 116 10.58 16.84 -5.42
CA GLN A 116 11.49 15.72 -5.63
C GLN A 116 12.03 15.29 -4.27
N TYR A 117 11.38 14.31 -3.64
CA TYR A 117 11.86 13.72 -2.41
C TYR A 117 12.92 12.67 -2.73
N ILE A 118 14.13 12.87 -2.21
CA ILE A 118 15.15 11.82 -2.16
C ILE A 118 14.76 10.88 -1.01
N GLY A 119 14.04 9.79 -1.31
CA GLY A 119 13.64 8.78 -0.33
C GLY A 119 12.15 8.42 -0.32
N TYR A 120 11.53 8.46 0.87
CA TYR A 120 10.10 8.17 1.04
C TYR A 120 9.25 9.31 0.49
N SER A 121 8.40 9.02 -0.50
CA SER A 121 7.39 9.93 -1.01
C SER A 121 6.02 9.42 -0.60
N ALA A 122 5.32 10.17 0.26
CA ALA A 122 3.96 9.83 0.64
C ALA A 122 3.02 10.00 -0.58
N PRO A 123 1.96 9.20 -0.72
CA PRO A 123 0.95 9.44 -1.74
C PRO A 123 0.41 10.86 -1.61
N LYS A 124 0.30 11.58 -2.72
CA LYS A 124 -0.28 12.93 -2.74
C LYS A 124 -1.76 12.87 -2.35
N LYS A 125 -2.24 13.94 -1.73
CA LYS A 125 -3.65 14.11 -1.37
C LYS A 125 -4.48 14.36 -2.63
N ILE A 126 -5.76 14.04 -2.59
CA ILE A 126 -6.69 14.14 -3.70
C ILE A 126 -7.93 14.90 -3.20
N ALA A 127 -8.14 16.12 -3.67
CA ALA A 127 -9.36 16.87 -3.41
C ALA A 127 -10.47 16.33 -4.30
N VAL A 128 -11.64 16.07 -3.73
CA VAL A 128 -12.82 15.58 -4.44
C VAL A 128 -13.99 16.51 -4.19
N THR A 129 -14.57 17.00 -5.28
CA THR A 129 -15.78 17.83 -5.27
C THR A 129 -16.90 17.07 -5.97
N PHE A 130 -18.07 17.02 -5.32
CA PHE A 130 -19.26 16.40 -5.86
C PHE A 130 -20.18 17.42 -6.54
N VAL A 131 -21.00 16.95 -7.47
CA VAL A 131 -22.03 17.76 -8.12
C VAL A 131 -23.00 18.32 -7.05
N PRO A 132 -23.29 19.64 -7.06
CA PRO A 132 -24.19 20.24 -6.08
C PRO A 132 -25.56 19.55 -6.01
N GLY A 133 -26.11 19.46 -4.80
CA GLY A 133 -27.44 18.88 -4.56
C GLY A 133 -27.50 17.36 -4.47
N THR A 134 -26.41 16.66 -4.82
CA THR A 134 -26.29 15.19 -4.71
C THR A 134 -26.18 14.73 -3.26
N LEU A 135 -26.45 13.44 -3.02
CA LEU A 135 -26.33 12.85 -1.69
C LEU A 135 -24.89 12.93 -1.17
N GLU A 136 -23.91 12.71 -2.05
CA GLU A 136 -22.50 12.83 -1.72
C GLU A 136 -22.14 14.24 -1.26
N ALA A 137 -22.56 15.27 -2.02
CA ALA A 137 -22.31 16.67 -1.66
C ALA A 137 -22.90 17.00 -0.28
N ARG A 138 -24.15 16.59 -0.01
CA ARG A 138 -24.80 16.80 1.30
C ARG A 138 -24.05 16.08 2.44
N THR A 139 -23.64 14.83 2.21
CA THR A 139 -22.91 14.04 3.21
C THR A 139 -21.59 14.72 3.60
N VAL A 140 -20.86 15.28 2.61
CA VAL A 140 -19.62 16.03 2.87
C VAL A 140 -19.91 17.30 3.66
N SER A 141 -20.93 18.08 3.28
CA SER A 141 -21.32 19.30 4.01
C SER A 141 -21.77 19.01 5.44
N GLU A 142 -22.56 17.96 5.67
CA GLU A 142 -23.01 17.55 6.99
C GLU A 142 -21.81 17.14 7.88
N THR A 143 -20.82 16.45 7.31
CA THR A 143 -19.62 16.01 8.03
C THR A 143 -18.72 17.17 8.48
N LEU A 144 -18.77 18.32 7.80
CA LEU A 144 -18.09 19.54 8.24
C LEU A 144 -18.72 20.11 9.51
N THR A 145 -20.05 20.01 9.61
CA THR A 145 -20.82 20.63 10.70
C THR A 145 -21.07 19.71 11.88
N ASP A 146 -21.09 18.40 11.66
CA ASP A 146 -21.36 17.39 12.67
C ASP A 146 -20.39 16.21 12.47
N LYS A 147 -19.81 15.68 13.55
CA LYS A 147 -18.70 14.71 13.50
C LYS A 147 -19.14 13.40 12.83
N GLY A 148 -19.03 13.35 11.50
CA GLY A 148 -19.07 12.18 10.60
C GLY A 148 -19.86 10.95 11.08
N GLY A 149 -21.11 10.82 10.63
CA GLY A 149 -21.95 9.64 10.88
C GLY A 149 -21.74 8.49 9.88
N THR A 150 -22.56 7.44 10.00
CA THR A 150 -22.55 6.23 9.15
C THR A 150 -22.59 6.53 7.65
N ASN A 151 -23.26 7.61 7.24
CA ASN A 151 -23.34 8.04 5.83
C ASN A 151 -21.97 8.39 5.24
N PHE A 152 -21.09 9.01 6.02
CA PHE A 152 -19.75 9.36 5.58
C PHE A 152 -18.88 8.12 5.41
N SER A 153 -18.93 7.18 6.36
CA SER A 153 -18.22 5.89 6.23
C SER A 153 -18.66 5.11 4.98
N ASN A 154 -19.97 5.07 4.70
CA ASN A 154 -20.51 4.44 3.50
C ASN A 154 -20.04 5.13 2.21
N LEU A 155 -19.98 6.47 2.20
CA LEU A 155 -19.42 7.23 1.08
C LEU A 155 -17.96 6.85 0.85
N VAL A 156 -17.13 6.88 1.89
CA VAL A 156 -15.70 6.54 1.79
C VAL A 156 -15.51 5.11 1.30
N SER A 157 -16.30 4.16 1.80
CA SER A 157 -16.27 2.76 1.35
C SER A 157 -16.57 2.62 -0.16
N ARG A 158 -17.58 3.32 -0.68
CA ARG A 158 -17.87 3.33 -2.13
C ARG A 158 -16.73 3.93 -2.95
N LEU A 159 -16.12 5.02 -2.46
CA LEU A 159 -14.98 5.65 -3.13
C LEU A 159 -13.75 4.73 -3.13
N GLN A 160 -13.49 4.00 -2.03
CA GLN A 160 -12.43 2.99 -1.96
C GLN A 160 -12.63 1.86 -2.96
N GLN A 161 -13.86 1.35 -3.09
CA GLN A 161 -14.20 0.32 -4.08
C GLN A 161 -13.96 0.83 -5.51
N ARG A 162 -14.41 2.05 -5.82
CA ARG A 162 -14.19 2.66 -7.14
C ARG A 162 -12.70 2.90 -7.44
N ALA A 163 -11.97 3.41 -6.45
CA ALA A 163 -10.54 3.65 -6.55
C ALA A 163 -9.72 2.36 -6.51
N ALA A 164 -10.33 1.20 -6.24
CA ALA A 164 -9.67 -0.09 -5.99
C ALA A 164 -8.41 0.05 -5.12
N SER A 165 -8.49 0.88 -4.08
CA SER A 165 -7.38 1.27 -3.23
C SER A 165 -7.88 1.62 -1.82
N PRO A 166 -7.15 1.28 -0.75
CA PRO A 166 -7.48 1.74 0.58
C PRO A 166 -7.23 3.25 0.70
N LEU A 167 -8.23 3.99 1.17
CA LEU A 167 -8.18 5.45 1.26
C LEU A 167 -8.38 5.90 2.71
N LYS A 168 -7.65 6.95 3.09
CA LYS A 168 -7.96 7.80 4.23
C LYS A 168 -8.74 8.99 3.72
N ALA A 169 -9.78 9.37 4.45
CA ALA A 169 -10.62 10.49 4.13
C ALA A 169 -10.61 11.51 5.26
N GLU A 170 -10.48 12.78 4.91
CA GLU A 170 -10.67 13.91 5.80
C GLU A 170 -11.57 14.92 5.09
N VAL A 171 -12.36 15.67 5.86
CA VAL A 171 -13.17 16.76 5.32
C VAL A 171 -12.62 18.07 5.86
N THR A 172 -12.37 19.01 4.96
CA THR A 172 -11.76 20.31 5.26
C THR A 172 -12.66 21.44 4.78
N GLU A 173 -12.66 22.57 5.49
CA GLU A 173 -13.48 23.73 5.12
C GLU A 173 -13.09 24.32 3.75
N GLN A 174 -11.81 24.22 3.38
CA GLN A 174 -11.27 24.83 2.17
C GLN A 174 -11.46 23.96 0.91
N GLN A 175 -11.33 22.64 1.04
CA GLN A 175 -11.25 21.72 -0.10
C GLN A 175 -12.38 20.68 -0.12
N GLY A 176 -13.28 20.70 0.88
CA GLY A 176 -14.31 19.68 1.04
C GLY A 176 -13.68 18.33 1.37
N LEU A 177 -14.03 17.28 0.60
CA LEU A 177 -13.49 15.94 0.81
C LEU A 177 -12.06 15.83 0.27
N VAL A 178 -11.13 15.48 1.14
CA VAL A 178 -9.74 15.19 0.79
C VAL A 178 -9.45 13.72 1.07
N LEU A 179 -8.93 13.03 0.07
CA LEU A 179 -8.59 11.62 0.12
C LEU A 179 -7.07 11.44 0.01
N GLN A 180 -6.53 10.42 0.65
CA GLN A 180 -5.14 10.01 0.48
C GLN A 180 -5.07 8.49 0.52
N VAL A 181 -4.23 7.89 -0.32
CA VAL A 181 -4.05 6.43 -0.28
C VAL A 181 -3.39 6.02 1.04
N ASP A 182 -3.98 5.04 1.73
CA ASP A 182 -3.35 4.43 2.90
C ASP A 182 -2.23 3.49 2.43
N LEU A 183 -1.04 4.05 2.28
CA LEU A 183 0.12 3.28 1.81
C LEU A 183 0.45 2.10 2.73
N LYS A 184 0.17 2.18 4.03
CA LYS A 184 0.40 1.07 4.96
C LYS A 184 -0.52 -0.11 4.62
N ALA A 185 -1.83 0.15 4.51
CA ALA A 185 -2.80 -0.88 4.15
C ALA A 185 -2.54 -1.41 2.72
N LEU A 186 -2.16 -0.53 1.80
CA LEU A 186 -1.85 -0.91 0.43
C LEU A 186 -0.61 -1.81 0.34
N THR A 187 0.41 -1.59 1.18
CA THR A 187 1.60 -2.47 1.22
C THR A 187 1.23 -3.90 1.61
N LEU A 188 0.35 -4.06 2.60
CA LEU A 188 -0.15 -5.37 3.02
C LEU A 188 -0.96 -6.02 1.89
N THR A 189 -1.82 -5.25 1.23
CA THR A 189 -2.57 -5.72 0.06
C THR A 189 -1.64 -6.14 -1.08
N LEU A 190 -0.55 -5.40 -1.34
CA LEU A 190 0.45 -5.76 -2.33
C LEU A 190 1.13 -7.08 -1.98
N GLN A 191 1.55 -7.24 -0.72
CA GLN A 191 2.16 -8.49 -0.25
C GLN A 191 1.22 -9.68 -0.48
N ASP A 192 -0.04 -9.58 -0.07
CA ASP A 192 -1.04 -10.64 -0.26
C ASP A 192 -1.24 -10.97 -1.74
N ARG A 193 -1.35 -9.94 -2.59
CA ARG A 193 -1.49 -10.12 -4.05
C ARG A 193 -0.28 -10.82 -4.64
N LEU A 194 0.93 -10.39 -4.29
CA LEU A 194 2.17 -11.00 -4.77
C LEU A 194 2.29 -12.46 -4.30
N GLN A 195 2.00 -12.74 -3.03
CA GLN A 195 2.07 -14.09 -2.47
C GLN A 195 1.10 -15.06 -3.15
N SER A 196 -0.01 -14.56 -3.70
CA SER A 196 -0.97 -15.38 -4.46
C SER A 196 -0.51 -15.75 -5.89
N LEU A 197 0.57 -15.16 -6.39
CA LEU A 197 1.04 -15.41 -7.76
C LEU A 197 1.88 -16.69 -7.84
N PRO A 198 1.67 -17.54 -8.86
CA PRO A 198 2.28 -18.88 -8.92
C PRO A 198 3.79 -18.87 -9.19
N PHE A 199 4.35 -17.75 -9.64
CA PHE A 199 5.79 -17.60 -9.94
C PHE A 199 6.55 -16.89 -8.81
N ILE A 200 5.89 -16.62 -7.68
CA ILE A 200 6.48 -16.02 -6.48
C ILE A 200 6.77 -17.13 -5.47
N GLU A 201 8.04 -17.28 -5.10
CA GLU A 201 8.48 -18.24 -4.08
C GLU A 201 8.12 -17.71 -2.69
N SER A 202 8.42 -16.45 -2.44
CA SER A 202 8.18 -15.81 -1.14
C SER A 202 8.12 -14.29 -1.26
N THR A 203 7.44 -13.69 -0.27
CA THR A 203 7.32 -12.24 -0.11
C THR A 203 7.63 -11.85 1.33
N GLN A 204 8.30 -10.73 1.54
CA GLN A 204 8.59 -10.19 2.87
C GLN A 204 8.34 -8.68 2.88
N LEU A 205 7.83 -8.16 3.99
CA LEU A 205 7.77 -6.72 4.20
C LEU A 205 9.19 -6.18 4.41
N ASN A 206 9.51 -5.04 3.80
CA ASN A 206 10.81 -4.42 4.04
C ASN A 206 10.84 -3.80 5.44
N HIS A 207 11.55 -4.40 6.39
CA HIS A 207 11.61 -3.91 7.77
C HIS A 207 12.78 -2.95 7.98
N VAL A 208 12.53 -1.84 8.66
CA VAL A 208 13.61 -1.00 9.17
C VAL A 208 14.12 -1.69 10.43
N MET A 209 15.35 -2.22 10.40
CA MET A 209 16.04 -2.57 11.64
C MET A 209 16.29 -1.26 12.39
N THR A 210 15.44 -0.93 13.37
CA THR A 210 15.84 0.01 14.42
C THR A 210 16.96 -0.67 15.20
N ALA A 211 18.20 -0.29 14.91
CA ALA A 211 19.32 -0.60 15.77
C ALA A 211 19.00 -0.04 17.16
N PHE A 212 18.98 -0.93 18.16
CA PHE A 212 18.99 -0.56 19.57
C PHE A 212 20.43 -0.34 20.02
#